data_AF-A0A674JBA1-F1
#
_entry.id   AF-A0A674JBA1-F1
#
_cell.length_a   1.000
_cell.length_b   1.000
_cell.length_c   1.000
_cell.angle_alpha   90.00
_cell.angle_beta   90.00
_cell.angle_gamma   90.00
#
_symmetry.space_group_name_H-M   'P 1'
#
loop_
_entity.id
_entity.type
_entity.pdbx_description
1 polymer ?
#
loop_
_entity_poly.entity_id
_entity_poly.type
_entity_poly.pdbx_seq_one_letter_code
_entity_poly.pdbx_strand_id
1 'polypeptide(L)'
;LDIFKNRLNKHMSVPRRVGRAITFLLQFGRTEVIDNTLNPDFVRKFIMDYFFEERENLRFDLYDVDSKSPNLSKHDFLGQVFCTLGEIVGSQGSRLEKAIAGIPGKKCGTIIVTAEELNCCRDSVLMQFCANKLDKKDFFGKSDPFLVFHRSNEDGSFTICHKTEVVKNTLNPVWQAFKISVRALCNGDYDRTIKIEVYDWDRDGSHDFIGEFTTSYRELSRGQSQFNVYEVINPKKKGKKKKYINSGTNGNPQNPYCNGIDGVMEAYYRSLKSVQLYGPTNFAPVINHVARYASSVKDGSQYFILLIITDGVISDMAQTKESIVNASKLPMSIIIVGVGPAEFDAMEELDGDVVRVSSRGKYAERDIVQFVPFRDYIDRSGNHILSMARLAKDVLAEIPDQFLSYMRVRGIKPSPLLSQCFTIGAL
;
A
#
# COMPACT_ATOMS: atom_id res chain seq x y z
N LEU A 1 -31.01 9.05 -22.96
CA LEU A 1 -30.33 9.88 -21.94
C LEU A 1 -28.93 10.23 -22.44
N ASP A 2 -28.57 11.52 -22.45
CA ASP A 2 -27.22 12.00 -22.79
C ASP A 2 -26.51 12.54 -21.55
N ILE A 3 -25.24 12.16 -21.35
CA ILE A 3 -24.42 12.60 -20.22
C ILE A 3 -23.33 13.53 -20.72
N PHE A 4 -23.12 14.65 -20.04
CA PHE A 4 -22.06 15.62 -20.31
C PHE A 4 -21.17 15.82 -19.08
N LYS A 5 -19.85 15.94 -19.28
CA LYS A 5 -18.84 16.22 -18.23
C LYS A 5 -18.09 17.49 -18.57
N ASN A 6 -17.73 18.28 -17.55
CA ASN A 6 -16.81 19.40 -17.72
C ASN A 6 -15.39 18.92 -18.07
N ARG A 7 -14.69 19.65 -18.95
CA ARG A 7 -13.26 19.44 -19.21
C ARG A 7 -12.42 20.45 -18.41
N LEU A 8 -11.56 19.98 -17.50
CA LEU A 8 -10.45 20.79 -16.97
C LEU A 8 -9.28 20.73 -17.96
N ASN A 9 -9.13 21.75 -18.82
CA ASN A 9 -7.91 21.91 -19.60
C ASN A 9 -6.80 22.43 -18.67
N LYS A 10 -5.96 21.55 -18.12
CA LYS A 10 -4.76 21.92 -17.34
C LYS A 10 -3.64 22.62 -18.15
N HIS A 11 -3.88 22.97 -19.43
CA HIS A 11 -2.88 23.57 -20.33
C HIS A 11 -3.33 24.80 -21.15
N MET A 12 -4.36 25.54 -20.73
CA MET A 12 -4.67 26.81 -21.39
C MET A 12 -4.52 27.98 -20.40
N SER A 13 -3.43 28.72 -20.53
CA SER A 13 -3.22 30.03 -19.91
C SER A 13 -4.28 31.00 -20.45
N VAL A 14 -5.31 31.29 -19.66
CA VAL A 14 -6.33 32.29 -20.01
C VAL A 14 -5.80 33.69 -19.63
N PRO A 15 -5.79 34.67 -20.55
CA PRO A 15 -5.40 36.03 -20.21
C PRO A 15 -6.38 36.65 -19.21
N ARG A 16 -5.85 37.29 -18.17
CA ARG A 16 -6.63 38.09 -17.21
C ARG A 16 -7.27 39.28 -17.93
N ARG A 17 -8.51 39.13 -18.37
CA ARG A 17 -9.59 40.14 -18.44
C ARG A 17 -10.69 39.64 -19.39
N VAL A 18 -11.75 39.07 -18.83
CA VAL A 18 -13.19 39.27 -19.10
C VAL A 18 -13.93 38.23 -18.23
N GLY A 19 -14.96 38.69 -17.50
CA GLY A 19 -15.72 37.89 -16.56
C GLY A 19 -16.55 36.77 -17.21
N ARG A 20 -16.86 35.76 -16.38
CA ARG A 20 -17.52 34.46 -16.64
C ARG A 20 -16.59 33.39 -17.24
N ALA A 21 -16.17 32.45 -16.39
CA ALA A 21 -15.64 31.17 -16.83
C ALA A 21 -16.71 30.47 -17.67
N ILE A 22 -16.47 30.35 -18.98
CA ILE A 22 -17.30 29.56 -19.88
C ILE A 22 -16.96 28.09 -19.61
N THR A 23 -17.82 27.42 -18.87
CA THR A 23 -17.71 25.99 -18.61
C THR A 23 -18.14 25.23 -19.87
N PHE A 24 -17.20 24.59 -20.57
CA PHE A 24 -17.51 23.73 -21.71
C PHE A 24 -17.89 22.32 -21.21
N LEU A 25 -19.14 21.92 -21.46
CA LEU A 25 -19.65 20.57 -21.25
C LEU A 25 -19.41 19.74 -22.51
N LEU A 26 -18.60 18.69 -22.42
CA LEU A 26 -18.40 17.73 -23.51
C LEU A 26 -19.38 16.57 -23.32
N GLN A 27 -20.01 16.11 -24.40
CA GLN A 27 -20.79 14.88 -24.35
C GLN A 27 -19.88 13.71 -23.96
N PHE A 28 -20.15 13.13 -22.80
CA PHE A 28 -19.44 11.99 -22.25
C PHE A 28 -19.96 10.68 -22.85
N GLY A 29 -21.27 10.58 -23.03
CA GLY A 29 -21.90 9.42 -23.64
C GLY A 29 -23.41 9.53 -23.77
N ARG A 30 -24.02 8.51 -24.41
CA ARG A 30 -25.45 8.40 -24.66
C ARG A 30 -25.90 6.97 -24.38
N THR A 31 -27.01 6.78 -23.67
CA THR A 31 -27.60 5.46 -23.42
C THR A 31 -28.21 4.85 -24.68
N GLU A 32 -28.65 3.60 -24.62
CA GLU A 32 -29.61 3.06 -25.58
C GLU A 32 -30.97 3.77 -25.50
N VAL A 33 -31.78 3.55 -26.53
CA VAL A 33 -33.19 3.96 -26.59
C VAL A 33 -34.03 2.80 -26.08
N ILE A 34 -35.01 3.07 -25.22
CA ILE A 34 -35.93 2.07 -24.68
C ILE A 34 -37.33 2.42 -25.17
N ASP A 35 -37.91 1.52 -25.97
CA ASP A 35 -39.21 1.74 -26.59
C ASP A 35 -40.35 1.53 -25.58
N ASN A 36 -41.37 2.40 -25.65
CA ASN A 36 -42.67 2.24 -24.99
C ASN A 36 -42.64 2.05 -23.46
N THR A 37 -41.89 2.89 -22.73
CA THR A 37 -41.90 2.91 -21.26
C THR A 37 -41.89 4.32 -20.68
N LEU A 38 -42.57 4.51 -19.54
CA LEU A 38 -42.52 5.72 -18.72
C LEU A 38 -41.48 5.63 -17.59
N ASN A 39 -40.92 4.45 -17.34
CA ASN A 39 -39.89 4.18 -16.32
C ASN A 39 -38.75 3.39 -16.98
N PRO A 40 -37.86 4.07 -17.74
CA PRO A 40 -36.79 3.40 -18.49
C PRO A 40 -35.59 3.01 -17.61
N ASP A 41 -35.31 1.72 -17.48
CA ASP A 41 -34.09 1.22 -16.84
C ASP A 41 -32.97 1.02 -17.88
N PHE A 42 -31.93 1.85 -17.85
CA PHE A 42 -30.84 1.77 -18.84
C PHE A 42 -29.80 0.71 -18.46
N VAL A 43 -29.48 -0.16 -19.40
CA VAL A 43 -28.43 -1.19 -19.33
C VAL A 43 -27.06 -0.60 -19.57
N ARG A 44 -26.92 0.38 -20.48
CA ARG A 44 -25.61 0.98 -20.77
C ARG A 44 -25.11 1.78 -19.57
N LYS A 45 -23.96 1.34 -19.03
CA LYS A 45 -23.23 2.06 -17.97
C LYS A 45 -22.05 2.87 -18.53
N PHE A 46 -21.59 3.87 -17.78
CA PHE A 46 -20.52 4.79 -18.18
C PHE A 46 -19.34 4.73 -17.22
N ILE A 47 -18.13 4.49 -17.72
CA ILE A 47 -16.92 4.40 -16.90
C ILE A 47 -16.30 5.79 -16.75
N MET A 48 -16.14 6.28 -15.51
CA MET A 48 -15.67 7.62 -15.20
C MET A 48 -14.62 7.61 -14.09
N ASP A 49 -13.47 8.26 -14.32
CA ASP A 49 -12.52 8.53 -13.24
C ASP A 49 -13.10 9.52 -12.21
N TYR A 50 -12.78 9.29 -10.94
CA TYR A 50 -13.16 10.15 -9.80
C TYR A 50 -11.93 10.70 -9.11
N PHE A 51 -11.96 12.01 -8.84
CA PHE A 51 -10.90 12.74 -8.15
C PHE A 51 -11.51 13.47 -6.95
N PHE A 52 -11.22 13.01 -5.73
CA PHE A 52 -11.83 13.56 -4.52
C PHE A 52 -11.51 15.05 -4.30
N GLU A 53 -10.38 15.50 -4.84
CA GLU A 53 -9.89 16.86 -4.78
C GLU A 53 -10.47 17.78 -5.88
N GLU A 54 -11.19 17.23 -6.87
CA GLU A 54 -11.75 17.99 -7.99
C GLU A 54 -13.30 18.04 -7.95
N ARG A 55 -13.87 19.19 -8.36
CA ARG A 55 -15.33 19.35 -8.50
C ARG A 55 -15.78 18.94 -9.90
N GLU A 56 -16.12 17.67 -10.06
CA GLU A 56 -16.52 17.08 -11.34
C GLU A 56 -18.01 17.24 -11.62
N ASN A 57 -18.41 18.31 -12.32
CA ASN A 57 -19.83 18.54 -12.65
C ASN A 57 -20.30 17.67 -13.83
N LEU A 58 -21.50 17.12 -13.67
CA LEU A 58 -22.23 16.30 -14.64
C LEU A 58 -23.55 16.96 -15.01
N ARG A 59 -23.93 16.84 -16.28
CA ARG A 59 -25.28 17.19 -16.79
C ARG A 59 -25.89 15.99 -17.49
N PHE A 60 -27.14 15.71 -17.19
CA PHE A 60 -27.95 14.65 -17.77
C PHE A 60 -29.09 15.27 -18.55
N ASP A 61 -29.18 14.99 -19.86
CA ASP A 61 -30.25 15.50 -20.73
C ASP A 61 -31.14 14.33 -21.21
N LEU A 62 -32.46 14.47 -21.05
CA LEU A 62 -33.46 13.45 -21.37
C LEU A 62 -34.27 13.87 -22.60
N TYR A 63 -34.51 12.91 -23.50
CA TYR A 63 -35.23 13.10 -24.76
C TYR A 63 -36.18 11.93 -25.00
N ASP A 64 -37.34 12.22 -25.58
CA ASP A 64 -38.24 11.26 -26.21
C ASP A 64 -37.84 11.10 -27.69
N VAL A 65 -37.69 9.87 -28.16
CA VAL A 65 -37.04 9.58 -29.44
C VAL A 65 -38.09 9.33 -30.52
N ASP A 66 -38.43 10.37 -31.27
CA ASP A 66 -39.46 10.31 -32.32
C ASP A 66 -38.98 9.78 -33.68
N SER A 67 -37.66 9.60 -33.86
CA SER A 67 -37.09 9.20 -35.15
C SER A 67 -35.78 8.44 -35.03
N LYS A 68 -35.35 7.79 -36.12
CA LYS A 68 -34.04 7.10 -36.19
C LYS A 68 -32.85 8.05 -36.39
N SER A 69 -33.08 9.37 -36.39
CA SER A 69 -32.04 10.37 -36.61
C SER A 69 -31.13 10.49 -35.38
N PRO A 70 -29.80 10.60 -35.52
CA PRO A 70 -28.91 10.84 -34.38
C PRO A 70 -28.93 12.29 -33.88
N ASN A 71 -29.53 13.21 -34.65
CA ASN A 71 -29.62 14.63 -34.34
C ASN A 71 -30.69 14.90 -33.26
N LEU A 72 -30.25 15.40 -32.10
CA LEU A 72 -31.07 15.73 -30.93
C LEU A 72 -32.17 16.78 -31.21
N SER A 73 -32.02 17.63 -32.22
CA SER A 73 -33.04 18.62 -32.57
C SER A 73 -34.31 18.02 -33.17
N LYS A 74 -34.32 16.70 -33.42
CA LYS A 74 -35.47 15.95 -33.98
C LYS A 74 -36.16 15.06 -32.94
N HIS A 75 -35.90 15.32 -31.67
CA HIS A 75 -36.40 14.57 -30.53
C HIS A 75 -36.97 15.54 -29.50
N ASP A 76 -38.06 15.16 -28.85
CA ASP A 76 -38.69 16.00 -27.83
C ASP A 76 -37.86 16.01 -26.54
N PHE A 77 -37.40 17.19 -26.14
CA PHE A 77 -36.66 17.35 -24.89
C PHE A 77 -37.57 17.23 -23.67
N LEU A 78 -37.25 16.31 -22.76
CA LEU A 78 -38.04 16.02 -21.57
C LEU A 78 -37.52 16.77 -20.33
N GLY A 79 -36.23 17.10 -20.31
CA GLY A 79 -35.61 17.91 -19.25
C GLY A 79 -34.16 17.53 -18.99
N GLN A 80 -33.57 18.17 -17.98
CA GLN A 80 -32.18 18.02 -17.59
C GLN A 80 -31.97 18.02 -16.08
N VAL A 81 -30.85 17.44 -15.64
CA VAL A 81 -30.40 17.42 -14.24
C VAL A 81 -28.92 17.76 -14.16
N PHE A 82 -28.54 18.51 -13.12
CA PHE A 82 -27.15 18.81 -12.78
C PHE A 82 -26.80 18.20 -11.42
N CYS A 83 -25.63 17.57 -11.34
CA CYS A 83 -25.02 17.14 -10.09
C CYS A 83 -23.49 17.09 -10.23
N THR A 84 -22.79 16.77 -9.15
CA THR A 84 -21.36 16.42 -9.23
C THR A 84 -21.18 14.90 -9.11
N LEU A 85 -20.06 14.37 -9.62
CA LEU A 85 -19.72 12.96 -9.39
C LEU A 85 -19.62 12.64 -7.90
N GLY A 86 -19.03 13.56 -7.11
CA GLY A 86 -18.97 13.46 -5.65
C GLY A 86 -20.35 13.45 -4.97
N GLU A 87 -21.36 14.14 -5.51
CA GLU A 87 -22.74 14.08 -5.00
C GLU A 87 -23.36 12.69 -5.21
N ILE A 88 -23.05 12.00 -6.31
CA ILE A 88 -23.56 10.65 -6.58
C ILE A 88 -22.86 9.66 -5.64
N VAL A 89 -21.53 9.67 -5.63
CA VAL A 89 -20.71 8.75 -4.80
C VAL A 89 -20.94 8.97 -3.31
N GLY A 90 -21.16 10.22 -2.87
CA GLY A 90 -21.40 10.56 -1.47
C GLY A 90 -22.85 10.37 -0.99
N SER A 91 -23.78 10.02 -1.88
CA SER A 91 -25.17 9.75 -1.52
C SER A 91 -25.33 8.38 -0.85
N GLN A 92 -26.36 8.21 -0.02
CA GLN A 92 -26.59 6.95 0.69
C GLN A 92 -26.77 5.80 -0.31
N GLY A 93 -25.88 4.80 -0.22
CA GLY A 93 -25.85 3.66 -1.15
C GLY A 93 -25.38 4.03 -2.56
N SER A 94 -24.63 5.13 -2.72
CA SER A 94 -24.18 5.66 -4.02
C SER A 94 -25.32 5.84 -5.03
N ARG A 95 -26.52 6.15 -4.53
CA ARG A 95 -27.76 6.32 -5.28
C ARG A 95 -28.30 7.73 -5.08
N LEU A 96 -28.18 8.56 -6.12
CA LEU A 96 -28.67 9.93 -6.15
C LEU A 96 -30.00 10.01 -6.90
N GLU A 97 -31.03 10.53 -6.26
CA GLU A 97 -32.33 10.79 -6.87
C GLU A 97 -32.56 12.30 -7.02
N LYS A 98 -32.86 12.78 -8.23
CA LYS A 98 -33.08 14.20 -8.52
C LYS A 98 -34.31 14.42 -9.40
N ALA A 99 -35.05 15.49 -9.13
CA ALA A 99 -36.15 15.93 -9.99
C ALA A 99 -35.61 16.50 -11.30
N ILE A 100 -36.24 16.11 -12.41
CA ILE A 100 -35.89 16.61 -13.74
C ILE A 100 -36.43 18.04 -13.89
N ALA A 101 -35.57 18.96 -14.32
CA ALA A 101 -35.88 20.38 -14.50
C ALA A 101 -35.63 20.84 -15.95
N GLY A 102 -36.06 22.05 -16.31
CA GLY A 102 -35.75 22.63 -17.63
C GLY A 102 -36.95 22.89 -18.53
N ILE A 103 -38.17 22.50 -18.12
CA ILE A 103 -39.41 22.92 -18.76
C ILE A 103 -40.26 23.69 -17.72
N PRO A 104 -40.42 25.01 -17.86
CA PRO A 104 -41.19 25.82 -16.91
C PRO A 104 -42.63 25.31 -16.76
N GLY A 105 -43.07 25.11 -15.52
CA GLY A 105 -44.46 24.74 -15.20
C GLY A 105 -44.84 23.27 -15.42
N LYS A 106 -43.93 22.41 -15.88
CA LYS A 106 -44.17 20.97 -16.01
C LYS A 106 -43.44 20.17 -14.93
N LYS A 107 -44.10 19.13 -14.41
CA LYS A 107 -43.44 18.07 -13.63
C LYS A 107 -42.85 17.07 -14.61
N CYS A 108 -41.53 17.05 -14.74
CA CYS A 108 -40.81 16.24 -15.74
C CYS A 108 -40.34 14.86 -15.23
N GLY A 109 -40.82 14.43 -14.06
CA GLY A 109 -40.40 13.17 -13.43
C GLY A 109 -39.09 13.31 -12.62
N THR A 110 -38.50 12.16 -12.29
CA THR A 110 -37.25 12.03 -11.52
C THR A 110 -36.25 11.18 -12.32
N ILE A 111 -34.97 11.39 -12.04
CA ILE A 111 -33.88 10.50 -12.48
C ILE A 111 -33.20 9.92 -11.24
N ILE A 112 -32.86 8.64 -11.30
CA ILE A 112 -32.07 7.95 -10.29
C ILE A 112 -30.71 7.62 -10.92
N VAL A 113 -29.65 8.17 -10.37
CA VAL A 113 -28.28 7.91 -10.83
C VAL A 113 -27.57 7.09 -9.77
N THR A 114 -27.03 5.94 -10.16
CA THR A 114 -26.26 5.07 -9.28
C THR A 114 -24.79 5.08 -9.70
N ALA A 115 -23.90 5.19 -8.73
CA ALA A 115 -22.48 4.94 -8.92
C ALA A 115 -22.14 3.59 -8.30
N GLU A 116 -21.59 2.71 -9.11
CA GLU A 116 -20.96 1.48 -8.67
C GLU A 116 -19.46 1.69 -8.82
N GLU A 117 -18.71 1.61 -7.72
CA GLU A 117 -17.27 1.54 -7.83
C GLU A 117 -16.94 0.32 -8.70
N LEU A 118 -16.19 0.54 -9.78
CA LEU A 118 -15.78 -0.57 -10.62
C LEU A 118 -14.77 -1.41 -9.86
N ASN A 119 -15.27 -2.46 -9.21
CA ASN A 119 -14.47 -3.60 -8.79
C ASN A 119 -14.06 -4.45 -10.00
N CYS A 120 -13.41 -3.81 -10.97
CA CYS A 120 -12.39 -4.51 -11.72
C CYS A 120 -11.37 -4.90 -10.65
N CYS A 121 -11.30 -6.18 -10.25
CA CYS A 121 -10.30 -6.68 -9.29
C CYS A 121 -8.89 -6.31 -9.77
N ARG A 122 -8.46 -5.09 -9.46
CA ARG A 122 -7.10 -4.58 -9.60
C ARG A 122 -6.31 -4.87 -8.34
N ASP A 123 -6.92 -5.52 -7.36
CA ASP A 123 -6.22 -6.17 -6.27
C ASP A 123 -5.24 -7.16 -6.89
N SER A 124 -4.03 -6.67 -6.98
CA SER A 124 -2.87 -7.39 -7.40
C SER A 124 -1.95 -7.33 -6.21
N VAL A 125 -1.62 -8.49 -5.69
CA VAL A 125 -0.71 -8.57 -4.57
C VAL A 125 0.71 -8.61 -5.12
N LEU A 126 1.55 -7.72 -4.60
CA LEU A 126 3.00 -7.82 -4.76
C LEU A 126 3.50 -8.71 -3.64
N MET A 127 4.00 -9.90 -3.98
CA MET A 127 4.49 -10.87 -3.00
C MET A 127 5.95 -11.19 -3.25
N GLN A 128 6.69 -11.37 -2.18
CA GLN A 128 8.04 -11.92 -2.20
C GLN A 128 8.10 -13.09 -1.22
N PHE A 129 8.62 -14.22 -1.69
CA PHE A 129 8.83 -15.40 -0.86
C PHE A 129 10.33 -15.59 -0.62
N CYS A 130 10.64 -16.18 0.52
CA CYS A 130 11.96 -16.74 0.79
C CYS A 130 11.77 -18.13 1.40
N ALA A 131 12.83 -18.93 1.43
CA ALA A 131 12.82 -20.16 2.20
C ALA A 131 14.10 -20.29 3.01
N ASN A 132 14.06 -21.16 4.01
CA ASN A 132 15.16 -21.41 4.92
C ASN A 132 15.32 -22.92 5.13
N LYS A 133 16.57 -23.38 5.04
CA LYS A 133 17.00 -24.79 5.23
C LYS A 133 16.20 -25.78 4.39
N LEU A 134 16.02 -25.50 3.10
CA LEU A 134 15.42 -26.44 2.17
C LEU A 134 16.23 -27.75 2.10
N ASP A 135 15.55 -28.86 1.83
CA ASP A 135 16.24 -30.14 1.62
C ASP A 135 17.13 -30.08 0.36
N LYS A 136 18.39 -30.49 0.54
CA LYS A 136 19.32 -30.73 -0.57
C LYS A 136 18.83 -31.89 -1.42
N LYS A 137 18.75 -31.70 -2.74
CA LYS A 137 18.36 -32.75 -3.69
C LYS A 137 19.48 -33.13 -4.66
N ASP A 138 20.29 -32.17 -5.11
CA ASP A 138 21.48 -32.45 -5.92
C ASP A 138 22.62 -33.21 -5.22
N PHE A 139 23.29 -34.09 -5.98
CA PHE A 139 24.49 -34.81 -5.54
C PHE A 139 25.73 -33.88 -5.46
N PHE A 140 25.96 -33.03 -6.46
CA PHE A 140 27.09 -32.10 -6.54
C PHE A 140 26.64 -30.63 -6.57
N GLY A 141 26.32 -30.08 -5.39
CA GLY A 141 25.79 -28.71 -5.26
C GLY A 141 24.82 -28.62 -4.10
N LYS A 142 24.15 -27.49 -3.93
CA LYS A 142 22.86 -27.39 -3.22
C LYS A 142 21.74 -27.41 -4.28
N SER A 143 20.50 -27.49 -3.83
CA SER A 143 19.35 -27.38 -4.72
C SER A 143 19.31 -26.03 -5.47
N ASP A 144 18.63 -26.03 -6.61
CA ASP A 144 18.21 -24.93 -7.48
C ASP A 144 16.69 -24.67 -7.33
N PRO A 145 16.20 -24.14 -6.18
CA PRO A 145 14.79 -24.15 -5.87
C PRO A 145 13.92 -23.13 -6.64
N PHE A 146 12.70 -23.54 -6.98
CA PHE A 146 11.62 -22.67 -7.49
C PHE A 146 10.24 -23.05 -6.90
N LEU A 147 9.30 -22.11 -6.94
CA LEU A 147 7.93 -22.29 -6.45
C LEU A 147 6.93 -22.43 -7.59
N VAL A 148 5.90 -23.26 -7.36
CA VAL A 148 4.72 -23.36 -8.21
C VAL A 148 3.47 -23.09 -7.36
N PHE A 149 2.70 -22.08 -7.76
CA PHE A 149 1.46 -21.69 -7.08
C PHE A 149 0.26 -22.30 -7.79
N HIS A 150 -0.63 -22.89 -7.00
CA HIS A 150 -1.86 -23.52 -7.45
C HIS A 150 -3.07 -22.91 -6.74
N ARG A 151 -4.05 -22.50 -7.52
CA ARG A 151 -5.39 -22.11 -7.04
C ARG A 151 -6.29 -23.35 -6.96
N SER A 152 -7.05 -23.52 -5.89
CA SER A 152 -8.11 -24.53 -5.84
C SER A 152 -9.34 -24.13 -6.68
N ASN A 153 -9.96 -25.11 -7.33
CA ASN A 153 -11.20 -24.97 -8.08
C ASN A 153 -12.37 -25.57 -7.28
N GLU A 154 -13.60 -25.26 -7.70
CA GLU A 154 -14.83 -25.70 -7.01
C GLU A 154 -15.03 -27.23 -7.04
N ASP A 155 -14.45 -27.89 -8.05
CA ASP A 155 -14.43 -29.35 -8.20
C ASP A 155 -13.31 -30.03 -7.37
N GLY A 156 -12.56 -29.26 -6.57
CA GLY A 156 -11.43 -29.74 -5.78
C GLY A 156 -10.14 -29.92 -6.57
N SER A 157 -10.13 -29.63 -7.87
CA SER A 157 -8.91 -29.64 -8.69
C SER A 157 -8.05 -28.40 -8.43
N PHE A 158 -6.81 -28.41 -8.92
CA PHE A 158 -5.87 -27.31 -8.77
C PHE A 158 -5.40 -26.79 -10.13
N THR A 159 -5.37 -25.47 -10.31
CA THR A 159 -4.85 -24.80 -11.51
C THR A 159 -3.61 -23.99 -11.17
N ILE A 160 -2.54 -24.15 -11.94
CA ILE A 160 -1.33 -23.35 -11.77
C ILE A 160 -1.66 -21.89 -12.08
N CYS A 161 -1.37 -21.00 -11.14
CA CYS A 161 -1.58 -19.56 -11.29
C CYS A 161 -0.28 -18.76 -11.36
N HIS A 162 0.86 -19.29 -10.87
CA HIS A 162 2.17 -18.65 -10.99
C HIS A 162 3.34 -19.64 -10.82
N LYS A 163 4.50 -19.29 -11.37
CA LYS A 163 5.79 -19.95 -11.14
C LYS A 163 6.88 -18.89 -10.97
N THR A 164 7.73 -19.06 -9.96
CA THR A 164 8.88 -18.16 -9.74
C THR A 164 10.04 -18.52 -10.66
N GLU A 165 11.08 -17.70 -10.65
CA GLU A 165 12.39 -18.06 -11.17
C GLU A 165 13.08 -19.15 -10.35
N VAL A 166 14.09 -19.76 -10.96
CA VAL A 166 15.00 -20.73 -10.33
C VAL A 166 16.15 -19.96 -9.68
N VAL A 167 16.37 -20.18 -8.38
CA VAL A 167 17.51 -19.60 -7.66
C VAL A 167 18.56 -20.67 -7.48
N LYS A 168 19.72 -20.53 -8.15
CA LYS A 168 20.71 -21.60 -8.20
C LYS A 168 21.52 -21.79 -6.92
N ASN A 169 21.83 -23.05 -6.61
CA ASN A 169 22.80 -23.52 -5.63
C ASN A 169 22.58 -22.91 -4.23
N THR A 170 21.37 -22.99 -3.71
CA THR A 170 21.01 -22.48 -2.38
C THR A 170 19.93 -23.32 -1.68
N LEU A 171 20.03 -23.41 -0.35
CA LEU A 171 18.97 -23.97 0.50
C LEU A 171 18.18 -22.86 1.22
N ASN A 172 18.54 -21.59 0.98
CA ASN A 172 17.90 -20.42 1.57
C ASN A 172 17.56 -19.39 0.47
N PRO A 173 16.73 -19.74 -0.53
CA PRO A 173 16.42 -18.84 -1.62
C PRO A 173 15.63 -17.62 -1.15
N VAL A 174 15.87 -16.50 -1.80
CA VAL A 174 14.98 -15.32 -1.80
C VAL A 174 14.58 -15.13 -3.25
N TRP A 175 13.32 -15.38 -3.56
CA TRP A 175 12.81 -15.19 -4.92
C TRP A 175 12.50 -13.72 -5.18
N GLN A 176 12.48 -13.31 -6.44
CA GLN A 176 12.09 -11.97 -6.85
C GLN A 176 10.64 -11.69 -6.49
N ALA A 177 10.35 -10.43 -6.15
CA ALA A 177 8.98 -10.02 -5.92
C ALA A 177 8.20 -10.10 -7.23
N PHE A 178 6.99 -10.66 -7.18
CA PHE A 178 6.12 -10.79 -8.34
C PHE A 178 4.73 -10.26 -8.03
N LYS A 179 4.06 -9.77 -9.08
CA LYS A 179 2.72 -9.22 -9.03
C LYS A 179 1.75 -10.22 -9.63
N ILE A 180 0.73 -10.64 -8.86
CA ILE A 180 -0.34 -11.53 -9.33
C ILE A 180 -1.70 -10.94 -8.95
N SER A 181 -2.69 -11.04 -9.84
CA SER A 181 -4.04 -10.63 -9.50
C SER A 181 -4.68 -11.58 -8.48
N VAL A 182 -5.42 -11.06 -7.52
CA VAL A 182 -6.21 -11.84 -6.55
C VAL A 182 -7.21 -12.75 -7.29
N ARG A 183 -7.69 -12.33 -8.46
CA ARG A 183 -8.47 -13.20 -9.36
C ARG A 183 -7.68 -14.41 -9.87
N ALA A 184 -6.45 -14.22 -10.34
CA ALA A 184 -5.63 -15.35 -10.78
C ALA A 184 -5.28 -16.27 -9.60
N LEU A 185 -4.94 -15.68 -8.45
CA LEU A 185 -4.48 -16.39 -7.26
C LEU A 185 -5.58 -17.20 -6.57
N CYS A 186 -6.76 -16.60 -6.36
CA CYS A 186 -7.84 -17.16 -5.54
C CYS A 186 -9.26 -16.85 -6.07
N ASN A 187 -9.39 -16.43 -7.32
CA ASN A 187 -10.67 -16.10 -7.98
C ASN A 187 -11.53 -15.06 -7.24
N GLY A 188 -10.91 -14.18 -6.45
CA GLY A 188 -11.61 -13.16 -5.64
C GLY A 188 -12.13 -13.67 -4.29
N ASP A 189 -12.00 -14.97 -4.00
CA ASP A 189 -12.34 -15.54 -2.70
C ASP A 189 -11.08 -15.58 -1.82
N TYR A 190 -11.05 -14.78 -0.77
CA TYR A 190 -9.83 -14.53 0.02
C TYR A 190 -9.49 -15.72 0.91
N ASP A 191 -10.45 -16.59 1.17
CA ASP A 191 -10.31 -17.78 2.01
C ASP A 191 -10.05 -19.05 1.18
N ARG A 192 -10.14 -18.94 -0.14
CA ARG A 192 -9.85 -20.05 -1.06
C ARG A 192 -8.41 -20.54 -0.92
N THR A 193 -8.28 -21.86 -0.85
CA THR A 193 -6.99 -22.54 -0.70
C THR A 193 -6.06 -22.27 -1.87
N ILE A 194 -4.86 -21.82 -1.53
CA ILE A 194 -3.71 -21.72 -2.42
C ILE A 194 -2.71 -22.79 -1.97
N LYS A 195 -2.33 -23.68 -2.88
CA LYS A 195 -1.28 -24.67 -2.66
C LYS A 195 0.02 -24.17 -3.30
N ILE A 196 1.12 -24.26 -2.57
CA ILE A 196 2.44 -23.87 -3.05
C ILE A 196 3.35 -25.09 -2.96
N GLU A 197 3.94 -25.44 -4.10
CA GLU A 197 4.88 -26.55 -4.24
C GLU A 197 6.30 -26.00 -4.45
N VAL A 198 7.28 -26.64 -3.82
CA VAL A 198 8.70 -26.30 -3.90
C VAL A 198 9.41 -27.44 -4.63
N TYR A 199 10.14 -27.09 -5.68
CA TYR A 199 10.88 -28.02 -6.53
C TYR A 199 12.35 -27.66 -6.61
N ASP A 200 13.19 -28.66 -6.83
CA ASP A 200 14.55 -28.51 -7.29
C ASP A 200 14.59 -28.57 -8.82
N TRP A 201 15.30 -27.65 -9.47
CA TRP A 201 15.38 -27.62 -10.93
C TRP A 201 16.44 -28.59 -11.45
N ASP A 202 16.01 -29.65 -12.15
CA ASP A 202 16.90 -30.51 -12.93
C ASP A 202 16.98 -30.14 -14.42
N ARG A 203 18.17 -30.33 -15.01
CA ARG A 203 18.45 -30.01 -16.43
C ARG A 203 17.67 -30.84 -17.44
N ASP A 204 17.26 -32.05 -17.05
CA ASP A 204 16.52 -32.99 -17.90
C ASP A 204 14.99 -32.78 -17.86
N GLY A 205 14.52 -31.81 -17.06
CA GLY A 205 13.10 -31.50 -16.88
C GLY A 205 12.40 -32.37 -15.82
N SER A 206 13.09 -33.32 -15.19
CA SER A 206 12.54 -34.19 -14.16
C SER A 206 12.61 -33.60 -12.75
N HIS A 207 12.22 -32.33 -12.62
CA HIS A 207 12.38 -31.51 -11.42
C HIS A 207 12.00 -32.21 -10.11
N ASP A 208 12.95 -32.25 -9.20
CA ASP A 208 12.89 -33.02 -7.98
C ASP A 208 12.01 -32.36 -6.91
N PHE A 209 10.91 -33.00 -6.51
CA PHE A 209 9.98 -32.41 -5.53
C PHE A 209 10.63 -32.30 -4.14
N ILE A 210 10.65 -31.09 -3.57
CA ILE A 210 11.15 -30.81 -2.23
C ILE A 210 10.02 -30.98 -1.22
N GLY A 211 8.92 -30.24 -1.37
CA GLY A 211 7.74 -30.32 -0.51
C GLY A 211 6.66 -29.30 -0.88
N GLU A 212 5.57 -29.26 -0.10
CA GLU A 212 4.42 -28.38 -0.31
C GLU A 212 3.88 -27.82 1.01
N PHE A 213 3.10 -26.74 0.90
CA PHE A 213 2.25 -26.22 1.96
C PHE A 213 0.99 -25.58 1.35
N THR A 214 -0.02 -25.33 2.19
CA THR A 214 -1.26 -24.66 1.78
C THR A 214 -1.53 -23.43 2.64
N THR A 215 -2.20 -22.43 2.07
CA THR A 215 -2.56 -21.17 2.72
C THR A 215 -3.78 -20.55 2.01
N SER A 216 -4.16 -19.32 2.34
CA SER A 216 -5.16 -18.51 1.64
C SER A 216 -4.64 -17.08 1.42
N TYR A 217 -5.30 -16.31 0.55
CA TYR A 217 -4.93 -14.90 0.38
C TYR A 217 -5.14 -14.10 1.68
N ARG A 218 -6.16 -14.43 2.48
CA ARG A 218 -6.39 -13.82 3.79
C ARG A 218 -5.22 -14.04 4.74
N GLU A 219 -4.65 -15.24 4.77
CA GLU A 219 -3.48 -15.54 5.59
C GLU A 219 -2.22 -14.83 5.03
N LEU A 220 -1.97 -14.95 3.72
CA LEU A 220 -0.83 -14.27 3.08
C LEU A 220 -0.88 -12.74 3.23
N SER A 221 -2.07 -12.14 3.17
CA SER A 221 -2.28 -10.69 3.32
C SER A 221 -2.10 -10.17 4.74
N ARG A 222 -1.99 -11.05 5.75
CA ARG A 222 -1.50 -10.66 7.09
C ARG A 222 -0.06 -10.16 7.09
N GLY A 223 0.63 -10.23 5.94
CA GLY A 223 1.92 -9.60 5.72
C GLY A 223 3.09 -10.42 6.26
N GLN A 224 4.29 -9.87 6.15
CA GLN A 224 5.48 -10.55 6.65
C GLN A 224 5.45 -10.59 8.18
N SER A 225 5.26 -11.79 8.74
CA SER A 225 5.35 -12.05 10.17
C SER A 225 5.72 -13.51 10.41
N GLN A 226 6.07 -13.86 11.65
CA GLN A 226 6.29 -15.25 12.07
C GLN A 226 5.09 -16.18 11.83
N PHE A 227 3.88 -15.62 11.62
CA PHE A 227 2.67 -16.37 11.32
C PHE A 227 2.54 -16.75 9.83
N ASN A 228 3.30 -16.11 8.96
CA ASN A 228 3.41 -16.47 7.54
C ASN A 228 4.66 -17.31 7.27
N VAL A 229 5.04 -18.14 8.25
CA VAL A 229 6.06 -19.18 8.15
C VAL A 229 5.36 -20.53 8.18
N TYR A 230 5.48 -21.25 7.07
CA TYR A 230 4.87 -22.53 6.80
C TYR A 230 5.97 -23.57 6.66
N GLU A 231 5.73 -24.74 7.25
CA GLU A 231 6.59 -25.89 7.05
C GLU A 231 6.43 -26.44 5.64
N VAL A 232 7.53 -26.61 4.93
CA VAL A 232 7.54 -27.24 3.61
C VAL A 232 7.53 -28.75 3.83
N ILE A 233 6.41 -29.41 3.50
CA ILE A 233 6.21 -30.83 3.81
C ILE A 233 6.29 -31.67 2.55
N ASN A 234 7.12 -32.72 2.56
CA ASN A 234 7.12 -33.75 1.55
C ASN A 234 6.21 -34.92 2.00
N PRO A 235 5.02 -35.12 1.41
CA PRO A 235 4.09 -36.14 1.87
C PRO A 235 4.67 -37.56 1.78
N LYS A 236 5.47 -37.83 0.72
CA LYS A 236 6.14 -39.13 0.53
C LYS A 236 7.18 -39.41 1.62
N LYS A 237 7.96 -38.40 2.05
CA LYS A 237 8.92 -38.55 3.17
C LYS A 237 8.18 -38.67 4.50
N LYS A 238 7.13 -37.88 4.73
CA LYS A 238 6.31 -37.92 5.96
C LYS A 238 5.69 -39.31 6.17
N GLY A 239 5.21 -39.95 5.11
CA GLY A 239 4.68 -41.32 5.18
C GLY A 239 5.74 -42.41 5.41
N LYS A 240 7.00 -42.18 5.04
CA LYS A 240 8.08 -43.19 5.09
C LYS A 240 9.01 -43.06 6.30
N LYS A 241 9.23 -41.85 6.82
CA LYS A 241 10.25 -41.55 7.84
C LYS A 241 9.62 -41.05 9.13
N LYS A 242 9.64 -41.88 10.19
CA LYS A 242 9.07 -41.55 11.51
C LYS A 242 9.67 -40.31 12.19
N LYS A 243 10.92 -39.93 11.90
CA LYS A 243 11.60 -38.75 12.46
C LYS A 243 11.62 -37.53 11.51
N TYR A 244 10.84 -37.57 10.44
CA TYR A 244 10.76 -36.44 9.50
C TYR A 244 9.94 -35.31 10.12
N ILE A 245 10.49 -34.09 10.09
CA ILE A 245 9.85 -32.87 10.59
C ILE A 245 9.32 -32.08 9.38
N ASN A 246 10.24 -31.50 8.59
CA ASN A 246 9.94 -30.76 7.37
C ASN A 246 11.14 -30.80 6.40
N SER A 247 10.98 -30.23 5.21
CA SER A 247 11.99 -30.02 4.18
C SER A 247 12.35 -28.53 4.06
N GLY A 248 12.33 -27.81 5.18
CA GLY A 248 12.55 -26.36 5.30
C GLY A 248 11.27 -25.58 5.65
N THR A 249 11.40 -24.26 5.74
CA THR A 249 10.28 -23.32 5.97
C THR A 249 10.25 -22.22 4.92
N ASN A 250 9.07 -21.76 4.49
CA ASN A 250 8.91 -20.70 3.47
C ASN A 250 9.02 -19.26 4.03
N GLY A 251 9.85 -19.06 5.06
CA GLY A 251 10.04 -17.76 5.69
C GLY A 251 11.34 -17.67 6.49
N ASN A 252 11.66 -16.46 6.92
CA ASN A 252 12.86 -16.14 7.70
C ASN A 252 12.46 -15.66 9.11
N PRO A 253 12.71 -16.45 10.18
CA PRO A 253 12.44 -16.03 11.56
C PRO A 253 13.27 -14.82 12.00
N GLN A 254 14.28 -14.43 11.21
CA GLN A 254 15.10 -13.24 11.42
C GLN A 254 14.57 -12.01 10.65
N ASN A 255 13.38 -12.09 10.04
CA ASN A 255 12.77 -10.96 9.32
C ASN A 255 12.07 -10.00 10.30
N PRO A 256 12.47 -8.71 10.38
CA PRO A 256 11.97 -7.78 11.41
C PRO A 256 10.64 -7.09 11.10
N TYR A 257 10.05 -7.27 9.90
CA TYR A 257 8.83 -6.56 9.52
C TYR A 257 7.59 -7.04 10.30
N CYS A 258 6.67 -6.10 10.57
CA CYS A 258 5.40 -6.30 11.24
C CYS A 258 4.25 -5.73 10.40
N ASN A 259 3.03 -6.25 10.56
CA ASN A 259 1.84 -5.72 9.88
C ASN A 259 1.23 -4.56 10.67
N GLY A 260 1.49 -3.33 10.21
CA GLY A 260 1.00 -2.12 10.87
C GLY A 260 1.45 -1.98 12.32
N ILE A 261 0.82 -1.08 13.05
CA ILE A 261 1.13 -0.81 14.46
C ILE A 261 0.70 -1.97 15.37
N ASP A 262 -0.42 -2.62 15.07
CA ASP A 262 -0.91 -3.77 15.86
C ASP A 262 0.11 -4.91 15.87
N GLY A 263 0.74 -5.20 14.72
CA GLY A 263 1.81 -6.21 14.65
C GLY A 263 3.05 -5.84 15.46
N VAL A 264 3.39 -4.55 15.52
CA VAL A 264 4.50 -4.05 16.36
C VAL A 264 4.17 -4.25 17.84
N MET A 265 2.95 -3.92 18.27
CA MET A 265 2.50 -4.10 19.65
C MET A 265 2.51 -5.58 20.06
N GLU A 266 2.03 -6.46 19.18
CA GLU A 266 2.07 -7.90 19.44
C GLU A 266 3.50 -8.43 19.58
N ALA A 267 4.40 -8.04 18.66
CA ALA A 267 5.81 -8.42 18.70
C ALA A 267 6.50 -7.94 19.98
N TYR A 268 6.21 -6.72 20.43
CA TYR A 268 6.69 -6.17 21.70
C TYR A 268 6.25 -7.01 22.91
N TYR A 269 4.94 -7.26 23.08
CA TYR A 269 4.41 -8.03 24.21
C TYR A 269 4.90 -9.48 24.23
N ARG A 270 5.13 -10.08 23.05
CA ARG A 270 5.71 -11.43 22.96
C ARG A 270 7.18 -11.42 23.38
N SER A 271 7.95 -10.44 22.91
CA SER A 271 9.39 -10.36 23.18
C SER A 271 9.65 -10.22 24.68
N LEU A 272 8.86 -9.42 25.40
CA LEU A 272 8.92 -9.30 26.87
C LEU A 272 8.78 -10.64 27.62
N LYS A 273 8.15 -11.65 27.01
CA LYS A 273 7.97 -12.98 27.63
C LYS A 273 9.10 -13.96 27.29
N SER A 274 9.88 -13.69 26.24
CA SER A 274 10.86 -14.64 25.70
C SER A 274 12.31 -14.18 25.80
N VAL A 275 12.56 -12.89 26.01
CA VAL A 275 13.91 -12.32 26.12
C VAL A 275 14.27 -12.01 27.57
N GLN A 276 15.55 -12.14 27.89
CA GLN A 276 16.10 -11.61 29.14
C GLN A 276 16.59 -10.19 28.89
N LEU A 277 16.10 -9.23 29.68
CA LEU A 277 16.56 -7.84 29.61
C LEU A 277 18.04 -7.78 29.99
N TYR A 278 18.82 -7.06 29.18
CA TYR A 278 20.28 -6.96 29.30
C TYR A 278 20.75 -5.57 28.85
N GLY A 279 21.99 -5.22 29.18
CA GLY A 279 22.66 -4.00 28.73
C GLY A 279 24.05 -4.30 28.17
N PRO A 280 24.77 -3.34 27.57
CA PRO A 280 24.51 -1.90 27.59
C PRO A 280 23.52 -1.42 26.52
N THR A 281 23.12 -0.14 26.62
CA THR A 281 22.27 0.53 25.63
C THR A 281 23.09 0.99 24.43
N ASN A 282 22.99 0.27 23.31
CA ASN A 282 23.76 0.54 22.10
C ASN A 282 22.85 0.87 20.91
N PHE A 283 23.10 1.99 20.21
CA PHE A 283 22.27 2.44 19.09
C PHE A 283 22.89 2.15 17.73
N ALA A 284 24.22 2.08 17.62
CA ALA A 284 24.90 1.88 16.35
C ALA A 284 24.42 0.62 15.60
N PRO A 285 24.18 -0.54 16.25
CA PRO A 285 23.72 -1.74 15.54
C PRO A 285 22.37 -1.56 14.83
N VAL A 286 21.39 -0.93 15.49
CA VAL A 286 20.04 -0.75 14.93
C VAL A 286 20.03 0.32 13.83
N ILE A 287 20.80 1.41 14.01
CA ILE A 287 20.96 2.44 12.97
C ILE A 287 21.58 1.83 11.72
N ASN A 288 22.67 1.06 11.87
CA ASN A 288 23.32 0.38 10.75
C ASN A 288 22.41 -0.67 10.08
N HIS A 289 21.55 -1.33 10.85
CA HIS A 289 20.59 -2.28 10.31
C HIS A 289 19.59 -1.59 9.35
N VAL A 290 18.97 -0.49 9.80
CA VAL A 290 18.03 0.29 8.98
C VAL A 290 18.71 0.97 7.80
N ALA A 291 19.93 1.50 8.01
CA ALA A 291 20.73 2.11 6.96
C ALA A 291 20.99 1.17 5.78
N ARG A 292 21.15 -0.14 6.02
CA ARG A 292 21.28 -1.13 4.92
C ARG A 292 20.04 -1.17 4.04
N TYR A 293 18.84 -1.17 4.62
CA TYR A 293 17.60 -1.12 3.85
C TYR A 293 17.46 0.21 3.12
N ALA A 294 17.68 1.33 3.81
CA ALA A 294 17.61 2.66 3.21
C ALA A 294 18.59 2.83 2.03
N SER A 295 19.77 2.21 2.10
CA SER A 295 20.77 2.27 1.02
C SER A 295 20.34 1.61 -0.29
N SER A 296 19.34 0.72 -0.24
CA SER A 296 18.80 0.05 -1.42
C SER A 296 17.79 0.91 -2.20
N VAL A 297 17.27 1.98 -1.58
CA VAL A 297 16.30 2.90 -2.19
C VAL A 297 16.99 4.18 -2.63
N LYS A 298 16.91 4.50 -3.93
CA LYS A 298 17.60 5.67 -4.52
C LYS A 298 16.70 6.57 -5.36
N ASP A 299 15.51 6.11 -5.70
CA ASP A 299 14.55 6.79 -6.57
C ASP A 299 13.55 7.66 -5.79
N GLY A 300 13.62 7.65 -4.46
CA GLY A 300 12.71 8.36 -3.57
C GLY A 300 11.33 7.73 -3.44
N SER A 301 11.16 6.49 -3.88
CA SER A 301 9.93 5.72 -3.70
C SER A 301 9.62 5.42 -2.22
N GLN A 302 10.65 5.41 -1.37
CA GLN A 302 10.53 5.16 0.06
C GLN A 302 11.47 6.07 0.85
N TYR A 303 11.03 6.44 2.05
CA TYR A 303 11.82 7.15 3.05
C TYR A 303 11.57 6.50 4.41
N PHE A 304 12.64 6.21 5.15
CA PHE A 304 12.58 5.41 6.37
C PHE A 304 12.63 6.30 7.61
N ILE A 305 11.80 6.00 8.61
CA ILE A 305 11.86 6.67 9.92
C ILE A 305 12.13 5.59 10.97
N LEU A 306 13.28 5.66 11.62
CA LEU A 306 13.66 4.78 12.72
C LEU A 306 13.26 5.43 14.05
N LEU A 307 12.27 4.88 14.74
CA LEU A 307 11.93 5.27 16.11
C LEU A 307 12.69 4.39 17.12
N ILE A 308 13.50 5.03 17.98
CA ILE A 308 14.22 4.40 19.09
C ILE A 308 13.60 4.90 20.39
N ILE A 309 13.15 3.97 21.25
CA ILE A 309 12.66 4.29 22.60
C ILE A 309 13.67 3.73 23.60
N THR A 310 14.15 4.55 24.52
CA THR A 310 15.15 4.13 25.51
C THR A 310 14.87 4.70 26.89
N ASP A 311 15.19 3.97 27.94
CA ASP A 311 15.11 4.40 29.34
C ASP A 311 16.48 4.75 29.96
N GLY A 312 17.55 4.72 29.17
CA GLY A 312 18.92 4.84 29.70
C GLY A 312 19.90 5.53 28.76
N VAL A 313 21.10 5.79 29.28
CA VAL A 313 22.17 6.50 28.59
C VAL A 313 22.81 5.62 27.53
N ILE A 314 23.08 6.20 26.36
CA ILE A 314 23.79 5.54 25.26
C ILE A 314 25.23 5.19 25.68
N SER A 315 25.65 3.96 25.40
CA SER A 315 26.98 3.45 25.76
C SER A 315 27.97 3.44 24.59
N ASP A 316 27.48 3.45 23.34
CA ASP A 316 28.29 3.39 22.11
C ASP A 316 28.30 4.71 21.33
N MET A 317 28.46 5.83 22.04
CA MET A 317 28.35 7.19 21.48
C MET A 317 29.21 7.41 20.22
N ALA A 318 30.49 7.00 20.26
CA ALA A 318 31.41 7.21 19.12
C ALA A 318 30.96 6.44 17.86
N GLN A 319 30.53 5.18 18.03
CA GLN A 319 30.02 4.32 16.97
C GLN A 319 28.67 4.81 16.44
N THR A 320 27.85 5.38 17.32
CA THR A 320 26.55 5.95 16.97
C THR A 320 26.73 7.21 16.14
N LYS A 321 27.63 8.13 16.52
CA LYS A 321 27.98 9.29 15.68
C LYS A 321 28.50 8.86 14.30
N GLU A 322 29.37 7.86 14.24
CA GLU A 322 29.84 7.31 12.96
C GLU A 322 28.68 6.75 12.11
N SER A 323 27.76 6.02 12.73
CA SER A 323 26.57 5.47 12.06
C SER A 323 25.64 6.56 11.54
N ILE A 324 25.40 7.63 12.31
CA ILE A 324 24.59 8.80 11.92
C ILE A 324 25.24 9.54 10.75
N VAL A 325 26.54 9.83 10.81
CA VAL A 325 27.28 10.48 9.72
C VAL A 325 27.16 9.68 8.43
N ASN A 326 27.29 8.35 8.50
CA ASN A 326 27.12 7.48 7.33
C ASN A 326 25.67 7.44 6.83
N ALA A 327 24.69 7.39 7.73
CA ALA A 327 23.27 7.36 7.42
C ALA A 327 22.73 8.68 6.85
N SER A 328 23.37 9.82 7.14
CA SER A 328 22.94 11.16 6.69
C SER A 328 22.77 11.30 5.16
N LYS A 329 23.42 10.42 4.39
CA LYS A 329 23.37 10.38 2.92
C LYS A 329 22.18 9.60 2.35
N LEU A 330 21.47 8.85 3.20
CA LEU A 330 20.45 7.86 2.88
C LEU A 330 19.04 8.44 3.07
N PRO A 331 17.99 7.84 2.46
CA PRO A 331 16.59 8.27 2.64
C PRO A 331 16.06 7.82 4.01
N MET A 332 16.65 8.31 5.10
CA MET A 332 16.19 7.98 6.44
C MET A 332 16.35 9.12 7.45
N SER A 333 15.47 9.09 8.46
CA SER A 333 15.51 9.88 9.69
C SER A 333 15.45 8.96 10.91
N ILE A 334 15.90 9.46 12.05
CA ILE A 334 15.97 8.77 13.33
C ILE A 334 15.27 9.65 14.37
N ILE A 335 14.34 9.07 15.11
CA ILE A 335 13.67 9.70 16.23
C ILE A 335 14.09 8.94 17.48
N ILE A 336 14.57 9.63 18.50
CA ILE A 336 14.95 9.06 19.79
C ILE A 336 14.02 9.62 20.85
N VAL A 337 13.28 8.73 21.53
CA VAL A 337 12.40 9.09 22.64
C VAL A 337 12.99 8.55 23.94
N GLY A 338 13.40 9.45 24.82
CA GLY A 338 13.89 9.11 26.16
C GLY A 338 12.75 8.98 27.15
N VAL A 339 12.60 7.82 27.79
CA VAL A 339 11.58 7.56 28.82
C VAL A 339 12.22 7.38 30.20
N GLY A 340 11.47 7.67 31.26
CA GLY A 340 11.98 7.51 32.63
C GLY A 340 12.90 8.64 33.11
N PRO A 341 13.62 8.42 34.23
CA PRO A 341 14.29 9.49 34.97
C PRO A 341 15.77 9.71 34.59
N ALA A 342 16.30 9.03 33.58
CA ALA A 342 17.70 9.13 33.21
C ALA A 342 18.10 10.55 32.73
N GLU A 343 19.41 10.83 32.76
CA GLU A 343 20.00 12.04 32.18
C GLU A 343 20.27 11.82 30.69
N PHE A 344 19.83 12.74 29.85
CA PHE A 344 19.82 12.57 28.38
C PHE A 344 20.70 13.57 27.64
N ASP A 345 21.63 14.26 28.31
CA ASP A 345 22.53 15.26 27.72
C ASP A 345 23.29 14.72 26.50
N ALA A 346 23.67 13.44 26.57
CA ALA A 346 24.32 12.73 25.47
C ALA A 346 23.44 12.64 24.21
N MET A 347 22.11 12.58 24.36
CA MET A 347 21.16 12.52 23.25
C MET A 347 20.91 13.91 22.64
N GLU A 348 20.98 14.98 23.44
CA GLU A 348 20.93 16.36 22.93
C GLU A 348 22.11 16.64 21.98
N GLU A 349 23.28 16.04 22.24
CA GLU A 349 24.42 16.12 21.31
C GLU A 349 24.14 15.41 19.96
N LEU A 350 23.29 14.39 19.95
CA LEU A 350 22.94 13.65 18.73
C LEU A 350 21.88 14.35 17.87
N ASP A 351 21.07 15.22 18.47
CA ASP A 351 19.97 15.96 17.83
C ASP A 351 20.45 16.86 16.69
N GLY A 352 21.71 17.29 16.72
CA GLY A 352 22.34 17.97 15.58
C GLY A 352 21.95 19.45 15.37
N ASP A 353 20.93 19.92 16.09
CA ASP A 353 20.39 21.29 16.04
C ASP A 353 21.41 22.39 16.32
N VAL A 354 22.21 22.22 17.38
CA VAL A 354 23.22 23.21 17.79
C VAL A 354 24.53 22.99 17.04
N VAL A 355 24.97 21.73 16.97
CA VAL A 355 26.23 21.33 16.32
C VAL A 355 25.96 20.10 15.48
N ARG A 356 26.20 20.23 14.16
CA ARG A 356 26.04 19.11 13.23
C ARG A 356 26.93 17.94 13.65
N VAL A 357 26.32 16.77 13.81
CA VAL A 357 27.00 15.54 14.22
C VAL A 357 28.21 15.26 13.32
N SER A 358 29.34 14.92 13.94
CA SER A 358 30.57 14.58 13.24
C SER A 358 31.27 13.36 13.85
N SER A 359 32.04 12.66 13.02
CA SER A 359 32.88 11.55 13.45
C SER A 359 34.14 11.48 12.59
N ARG A 360 35.30 11.33 13.24
CA ARG A 360 36.63 11.26 12.59
C ARG A 360 36.88 12.38 11.57
N GLY A 361 36.46 13.60 11.90
CA GLY A 361 36.63 14.79 11.05
C GLY A 361 35.64 14.91 9.88
N LYS A 362 34.65 14.02 9.77
CA LYS A 362 33.57 14.10 8.78
C LYS A 362 32.27 14.53 9.44
N TYR A 363 31.63 15.55 8.87
CA TYR A 363 30.31 16.01 9.29
C TYR A 363 29.19 15.27 8.55
N ALA A 364 28.06 15.10 9.21
CA ALA A 364 26.83 14.60 8.59
C ALA A 364 26.35 15.57 7.50
N GLU A 365 25.94 15.04 6.33
CA GLU A 365 25.51 15.84 5.17
C GLU A 365 24.21 16.61 5.44
N ARG A 366 23.36 16.05 6.31
CA ARG A 366 22.06 16.59 6.70
C ARG A 366 21.81 16.28 8.16
N ASP A 367 20.88 17.02 8.75
CA ASP A 367 20.27 16.59 10.00
C ASP A 367 19.30 15.45 9.75
N ILE A 368 19.38 14.44 10.61
CA ILE A 368 18.55 13.24 10.50
C ILE A 368 18.10 12.71 11.86
N VAL A 369 18.46 13.35 12.98
CA VAL A 369 18.10 12.89 14.32
C VAL A 369 17.14 13.90 14.92
N GLN A 370 16.11 13.42 15.61
CA GLN A 370 15.29 14.21 16.53
C GLN A 370 15.34 13.52 17.89
N PHE A 371 15.69 14.24 18.95
CA PHE A 371 15.56 13.77 20.32
C PHE A 371 14.37 14.42 21.04
N VAL A 372 13.55 13.60 21.71
CA VAL A 372 12.42 14.07 22.53
C VAL A 372 12.42 13.36 23.90
N PRO A 373 12.62 14.09 25.01
CA PRO A 373 12.44 13.53 26.35
C PRO A 373 10.94 13.42 26.68
N PHE A 374 10.43 12.19 26.81
CA PHE A 374 9.02 11.92 27.08
C PHE A 374 8.52 12.53 28.39
N ARG A 375 9.40 12.69 29.39
CA ARG A 375 9.08 13.24 30.72
C ARG A 375 8.48 14.65 30.66
N ASP A 376 8.81 15.44 29.65
CA ASP A 376 8.36 16.82 29.48
C ASP A 376 6.86 16.91 29.12
N TYR A 377 6.27 15.78 28.74
CA TYR A 377 4.86 15.66 28.34
C TYR A 377 4.01 14.91 29.37
N ILE A 378 4.59 14.47 30.48
CA ILE A 378 3.81 13.85 31.57
C ILE A 378 3.23 14.98 32.43
N ASP A 379 2.03 15.44 32.07
CA ASP A 379 1.30 16.44 32.85
C ASP A 379 0.72 15.82 34.14
N ARG A 380 1.06 16.38 35.30
CA ARG A 380 0.48 16.02 36.60
C ARG A 380 -0.96 16.54 36.79
N SER A 381 -1.44 17.41 35.90
CA SER A 381 -2.72 18.13 35.98
C SER A 381 -3.90 17.41 35.29
N GLY A 382 -3.66 16.32 34.56
CA GLY A 382 -4.71 15.40 34.09
C GLY A 382 -5.28 15.63 32.68
N ASN A 383 -4.72 16.50 31.84
CA ASN A 383 -5.22 16.68 30.46
C ASN A 383 -4.44 15.85 29.43
N HIS A 384 -4.59 14.52 29.51
CA HIS A 384 -3.81 13.52 28.77
C HIS A 384 -3.89 13.63 27.24
N ILE A 385 -4.96 14.22 26.68
CA ILE A 385 -5.11 14.34 25.23
C ILE A 385 -4.19 15.43 24.67
N LEU A 386 -4.06 16.55 25.39
CA LEU A 386 -3.20 17.66 24.96
C LEU A 386 -1.72 17.31 25.08
N SER A 387 -1.33 16.53 26.09
CA SER A 387 0.05 16.08 26.23
C SER A 387 0.46 15.12 25.12
N MET A 388 -0.39 14.17 24.75
CA MET A 388 -0.12 13.23 23.64
C MET A 388 -0.07 13.94 22.29
N ALA A 389 -0.93 14.93 22.05
CA ALA A 389 -0.89 15.72 20.82
C ALA A 389 0.40 16.56 20.71
N ARG A 390 0.88 17.14 21.83
CA ARG A 390 2.16 17.87 21.87
C ARG A 390 3.35 16.94 21.62
N LEU A 391 3.38 15.78 22.28
CA LEU A 391 4.42 14.78 22.05
C LEU A 391 4.45 14.36 20.58
N ALA A 392 3.31 14.01 19.98
CA ALA A 392 3.26 13.60 18.58
C ALA A 392 3.71 14.71 17.62
N LYS A 393 3.37 15.96 17.95
CA LYS A 393 3.81 17.14 17.19
C LYS A 393 5.33 17.29 17.25
N ASP A 394 5.91 17.25 18.44
CA ASP A 394 7.34 17.54 18.63
C ASP A 394 8.21 16.35 18.15
N VAL A 395 7.73 15.11 18.29
CA VAL A 395 8.36 13.91 17.71
C VAL A 395 8.47 13.94 16.19
N LEU A 396 7.50 14.57 15.51
CA LEU A 396 7.43 14.61 14.04
C LEU A 396 7.85 15.95 13.44
N ALA A 397 8.24 16.93 14.27
CA ALA A 397 8.40 18.32 13.86
C ALA A 397 9.39 18.50 12.71
N GLU A 398 10.55 17.83 12.77
CA GLU A 398 11.62 18.00 11.78
C GLU A 398 11.52 17.07 10.58
N ILE A 399 10.74 15.99 10.68
CA ILE A 399 10.70 14.93 9.65
C ILE A 399 10.35 15.49 8.25
N PRO A 400 9.37 16.41 8.08
CA PRO A 400 9.09 16.99 6.77
C PRO A 400 10.29 17.71 6.15
N ASP A 401 11.03 18.48 6.95
CA ASP A 401 12.18 19.25 6.46
C ASP A 401 13.38 18.33 6.17
N GLN A 402 13.61 17.32 7.02
CA GLN A 402 14.64 16.31 6.79
C GLN A 402 14.36 15.51 5.50
N PHE A 403 13.10 15.12 5.26
CA PHE A 403 12.64 14.47 4.03
C PHE A 403 12.85 15.37 2.80
N LEU A 404 12.38 16.62 2.85
CA LEU A 404 12.52 17.55 1.73
C LEU A 404 13.97 17.87 1.44
N SER A 405 14.81 17.98 2.48
CA SER A 405 16.25 18.17 2.36
C SER A 405 16.89 17.01 1.57
N TYR A 406 16.56 15.76 1.90
CA TYR A 406 17.02 14.59 1.14
C TYR A 406 16.59 14.65 -0.33
N MET A 407 15.30 14.88 -0.59
CA MET A 407 14.75 14.87 -1.95
C MET A 407 15.35 15.96 -2.83
N ARG A 408 15.54 17.17 -2.27
CA ARG A 408 16.16 18.31 -2.99
C ARG A 408 17.63 18.03 -3.34
N VAL A 409 18.42 17.55 -2.38
CA VAL A 409 19.85 17.25 -2.59
C VAL A 409 20.04 16.17 -3.67
N ARG A 410 19.07 15.26 -3.83
CA ARG A 410 19.09 14.19 -4.84
C ARG A 410 18.35 14.52 -6.14
N GLY A 411 17.73 15.71 -6.25
CA GLY A 411 16.98 16.11 -7.44
C GLY A 411 15.75 15.24 -7.72
N ILE A 412 15.21 14.58 -6.70
CA ILE A 412 14.04 13.71 -6.82
C ILE A 412 12.78 14.57 -6.87
N LYS A 413 11.94 14.36 -7.89
CA LYS A 413 10.68 15.08 -8.09
C LYS A 413 9.49 14.20 -7.71
N PRO A 414 8.39 14.77 -7.21
CA PRO A 414 7.16 14.01 -6.94
C PRO A 414 6.65 13.32 -8.20
N SER A 415 6.30 12.04 -8.09
CA SER A 415 5.61 11.31 -9.14
C SER A 415 4.17 11.84 -9.32
N PRO A 416 3.63 11.87 -10.55
CA PRO A 416 2.22 12.21 -10.77
C PRO A 416 1.31 11.18 -10.08
N LEU A 417 0.21 11.65 -9.48
CA LEU A 417 -0.79 10.83 -8.79
C LEU A 417 -1.48 9.86 -9.77
N LEU A 418 -1.71 8.61 -9.34
CA LEU A 418 -2.47 7.59 -10.06
C LEU A 418 -3.98 7.75 -9.73
N SER A 419 -4.85 7.81 -10.75
CA SER A 419 -6.30 8.05 -10.62
C SER A 419 -7.14 6.79 -10.31
N GLN A 420 -8.27 6.95 -9.62
CA GLN A 420 -9.30 5.92 -9.37
C GLN A 420 -10.47 6.01 -10.38
N CYS A 421 -11.14 4.89 -10.68
CA CYS A 421 -12.13 4.76 -11.77
C CYS A 421 -13.45 4.12 -11.31
N PHE A 422 -14.61 4.67 -11.70
CA PHE A 422 -15.97 4.28 -11.30
C PHE A 422 -16.85 3.94 -12.51
N THR A 423 -18.00 3.27 -12.30
CA THR A 423 -19.07 3.16 -13.30
C THR A 423 -20.33 3.86 -12.83
N ILE A 424 -20.97 4.61 -13.72
CA ILE A 424 -22.24 5.32 -13.51
C ILE A 424 -23.33 4.63 -14.32
N GLY A 425 -24.41 4.22 -13.64
CA GLY A 425 -25.67 3.79 -14.23
C GLY A 425 -26.78 4.81 -13.96
N ALA A 426 -27.82 4.81 -14.78
CA ALA A 426 -29.00 5.65 -14.59
C ALA A 426 -30.28 4.81 -14.76
N LEU A 427 -31.27 5.07 -13.92
CA LEU A 427 -32.62 4.50 -13.89
C LEU A 427 -33.65 5.64 -13.90
#